data_AF-A0A7L4L7P2-F1
#
_entry.id   AF-A0A7L4L7P2-F1
#
_cell.length_a   1.000
_cell.length_b   1.000
_cell.length_c   1.000
_cell.angle_alpha   90.00
_cell.angle_beta   90.00
_cell.angle_gamma   90.00
#
_symmetry.space_group_name_H-M   'P 1'
#
loop_
_entity.id
_entity.type
_entity.pdbx_description
1 polymer ?
#
loop_
_entity_poly.entity_id
_entity_poly.type
_entity_poly.pdbx_seq_one_letter_code
_entity_poly.pdbx_strand_id
1 'polypeptide(L)'
;MVRSLNSIVAVSQNMGIGKDGRLPWPPLRNEYKYFQRMTSTSHVEGKQNALIMGKKTWFSIPEKNRPLKDRINIVLSRELKETPKGAHYLSKSLDDALVLLDSPELKSKVDMVWIVGGTSVYKAAMEKPIHHRLFVTRILKEFESDTFFPEIDHKDYKLLTEYPGVPADIQEENGIQYKFEVYEKAVVAQ
;
A
#
# COMPACT_ATOMS: atom_id res chain seq x y z
N MET A 1 18.20 -11.60 -5.74
CA MET A 1 17.97 -10.14 -5.68
C MET A 1 16.97 -9.90 -4.58
N VAL A 2 17.30 -9.08 -3.58
CA VAL A 2 16.37 -8.72 -2.51
C VAL A 2 15.26 -7.87 -3.11
N ARG A 3 13.99 -8.25 -2.91
CA ARG A 3 12.86 -7.46 -3.42
C ARG A 3 12.77 -6.13 -2.68
N SER A 4 12.51 -5.06 -3.42
CA SER A 4 12.10 -3.78 -2.83
C SER A 4 10.61 -3.82 -2.47
N LEU A 5 10.21 -3.06 -1.46
CA LEU A 5 8.81 -2.85 -1.11
C LEU A 5 8.36 -1.45 -1.49
N ASN A 6 7.07 -1.32 -1.80
CA ASN A 6 6.39 -0.04 -1.93
C ASN A 6 5.17 -0.06 -1.01
N SER A 7 5.04 0.88 -0.09
CA SER A 7 3.76 1.13 0.60
C SER A 7 3.03 2.24 -0.13
N ILE A 8 1.71 2.12 -0.30
CA ILE A 8 0.88 3.22 -0.80
C ILE A 8 -0.27 3.47 0.16
N VAL A 9 -0.46 4.72 0.57
CA VAL A 9 -1.42 5.10 1.61
C VAL A 9 -1.92 6.52 1.37
N ALA A 10 -3.19 6.76 1.64
CA ALA A 10 -3.71 8.11 1.86
C ALA A 10 -3.86 8.35 3.35
N VAL A 11 -3.38 9.49 3.85
CA VAL A 11 -3.37 9.85 5.27
C VAL A 11 -3.98 11.25 5.45
N SER A 12 -4.84 11.43 6.46
CA SER A 12 -5.28 12.75 6.90
C SER A 12 -4.16 13.50 7.62
N GLN A 13 -4.37 14.80 7.86
CA GLN A 13 -3.37 15.66 8.50
C GLN A 13 -2.99 15.19 9.93
N ASN A 14 -3.92 14.53 10.63
CA ASN A 14 -3.70 13.84 11.91
C ASN A 14 -3.24 12.37 11.75
N MET A 15 -2.66 12.00 10.61
CA MET A 15 -2.15 10.65 10.29
C MET A 15 -3.22 9.55 10.24
N GLY A 16 -4.49 9.90 10.18
CA GLY A 16 -5.61 8.97 10.11
C GLY A 16 -5.72 8.27 8.75
N ILE A 17 -6.04 6.98 8.78
CA ILE A 17 -6.24 6.15 7.57
C ILE A 17 -7.54 5.35 7.60
N GLY A 18 -8.22 5.32 8.76
CA GLY A 18 -9.45 4.56 8.92
C GLY A 18 -10.28 5.04 10.10
N LYS A 19 -11.60 4.89 9.95
CA LYS A 19 -12.62 5.08 10.97
C LYS A 19 -13.71 4.04 10.76
N ASP A 20 -14.00 3.23 11.78
CA ASP A 20 -15.04 2.20 11.77
C ASP A 20 -14.96 1.24 10.57
N GLY A 21 -13.72 0.90 10.17
CA GLY A 21 -13.45 0.01 9.04
C GLY A 21 -13.65 0.63 7.65
N ARG A 22 -13.78 1.96 7.56
CA ARG A 22 -13.90 2.73 6.31
C ARG A 22 -12.84 3.82 6.24
N LEU A 23 -12.72 4.48 5.09
CA LEU A 23 -11.90 5.68 4.97
C LEU A 23 -12.53 6.83 5.79
N PRO A 24 -11.73 7.66 6.48
CA PRO A 24 -12.25 8.78 7.28
C PRO A 24 -12.92 9.90 6.47
N TRP A 25 -12.56 10.01 5.19
CA TRP A 25 -13.06 11.02 4.25
C TRP A 25 -14.06 10.44 3.24
N PRO A 26 -14.90 11.30 2.61
CA PRO A 26 -15.72 10.90 1.49
C PRO A 26 -14.90 10.29 0.33
N PRO A 27 -15.49 9.46 -0.54
CA PRO A 27 -14.75 8.87 -1.66
C PRO A 27 -14.10 9.93 -2.55
N LEU A 28 -12.77 9.84 -2.70
CA LEU A 28 -11.96 10.65 -3.61
C LEU A 28 -11.59 9.76 -4.81
N ARG A 29 -12.35 9.88 -5.92
CA ARG A 29 -12.24 9.00 -7.08
C ARG A 29 -10.92 9.19 -7.82
N ASN A 30 -10.41 10.41 -7.89
CA ASN A 30 -9.14 10.69 -8.58
C ASN A 30 -7.94 10.20 -7.76
N GLU A 31 -8.02 10.27 -6.43
CA GLU A 31 -7.05 9.63 -5.53
C GLU A 31 -7.07 8.10 -5.71
N TYR A 32 -8.26 7.49 -5.76
CA TYR A 32 -8.37 6.06 -6.02
C TYR A 32 -7.82 5.66 -7.40
N LYS A 33 -8.00 6.49 -8.44
CA LYS A 33 -7.38 6.25 -9.77
C LYS A 33 -5.85 6.29 -9.68
N TYR A 34 -5.27 7.19 -8.86
CA TYR A 34 -3.84 7.20 -8.59
C TYR A 34 -3.42 5.88 -7.92
N PHE A 35 -4.09 5.48 -6.84
CA PHE A 35 -3.84 4.17 -6.19
C PHE A 35 -3.91 3.01 -7.18
N GLN A 36 -4.94 2.96 -8.03
CA GLN A 36 -5.10 1.91 -9.03
C GLN A 36 -3.94 1.92 -10.02
N ARG A 37 -3.63 3.07 -10.62
CA ARG A 37 -2.54 3.21 -11.60
C ARG A 37 -1.20 2.77 -11.03
N MET A 38 -0.83 3.28 -9.85
CA MET A 38 0.45 2.96 -9.22
C MET A 38 0.56 1.47 -8.91
N THR A 39 -0.52 0.87 -8.41
CA THR A 39 -0.47 -0.53 -7.99
C THR A 39 -0.67 -1.52 -9.12
N SER A 40 -1.28 -1.17 -10.26
CA SER A 40 -1.53 -2.10 -11.36
C SER A 40 -0.55 -2.01 -12.52
N THR A 41 0.18 -0.89 -12.66
CA THR A 41 1.14 -0.73 -13.75
C THR A 41 2.38 -1.58 -13.47
N SER A 42 2.57 -2.65 -14.24
CA SER A 42 3.79 -3.46 -14.25
C SER A 42 4.81 -2.82 -15.20
N HIS A 43 6.08 -2.83 -14.82
CA HIS A 43 7.20 -2.39 -15.67
C HIS A 43 7.69 -3.53 -16.57
N VAL A 44 7.25 -4.76 -16.31
CA VAL A 44 7.64 -5.95 -17.06
C VAL A 44 6.43 -6.55 -17.75
N GLU A 45 6.51 -6.69 -19.07
CA GLU A 45 5.46 -7.30 -19.89
C GLU A 45 5.18 -8.74 -19.42
N GLY A 46 3.90 -9.12 -19.38
CA GLY A 46 3.45 -10.43 -18.93
C GLY A 46 3.48 -10.64 -17.41
N LYS A 47 4.01 -9.68 -16.63
CA LYS A 47 3.98 -9.74 -15.16
C LYS A 47 2.88 -8.86 -14.56
N GLN A 48 2.50 -9.20 -13.34
CA GLN A 48 1.55 -8.44 -12.52
C GLN A 48 2.23 -7.95 -11.25
N ASN A 49 1.70 -6.87 -10.69
CA ASN A 49 2.07 -6.44 -9.36
C ASN A 49 1.33 -7.27 -8.30
N ALA A 50 1.95 -7.46 -7.14
CA ALA A 50 1.35 -8.09 -5.98
C ALA A 50 0.93 -7.03 -4.95
N LEU A 51 -0.27 -7.19 -4.39
CA LEU A 51 -0.79 -6.42 -3.28
C LEU A 51 -0.82 -7.25 -2.01
N ILE A 52 -0.21 -6.76 -0.94
CA ILE A 52 -0.27 -7.36 0.39
C ILE A 52 -1.09 -6.45 1.29
N MET A 53 -2.11 -7.03 1.93
CA MET A 53 -2.97 -6.30 2.85
C MET A 53 -3.44 -7.13 4.03
N GLY A 54 -3.77 -6.47 5.14
CA GLY A 54 -4.35 -7.13 6.32
C GLY A 54 -5.81 -7.51 6.12
N LYS A 55 -6.29 -8.49 6.91
CA LYS A 55 -7.70 -8.95 6.93
C LYS A 55 -8.72 -7.79 6.93
N LYS A 56 -8.55 -6.80 7.82
CA LYS A 56 -9.51 -5.69 7.95
C LYS A 56 -9.57 -4.83 6.67
N THR A 57 -8.42 -4.55 6.06
CA THR A 57 -8.33 -3.84 4.77
C THR A 57 -9.02 -4.62 3.65
N TRP A 58 -8.82 -5.95 3.60
CA TRP A 58 -9.51 -6.78 2.61
C TRP A 58 -11.04 -6.71 2.74
N PHE A 59 -11.57 -6.65 3.97
CA PHE A 59 -13.02 -6.56 4.21
C PHE A 59 -13.59 -5.14 4.13
N SER A 60 -12.76 -4.09 4.13
CA SER A 60 -13.22 -2.71 3.88
C SER A 60 -13.42 -2.41 2.39
N ILE A 61 -12.76 -3.15 1.50
CA ILE A 61 -12.95 -3.01 0.05
C ILE A 61 -14.34 -3.55 -0.33
N PRO A 62 -15.18 -2.76 -1.03
CA PRO A 62 -16.50 -3.23 -1.48
C PRO A 62 -16.39 -4.54 -2.26
N GLU A 63 -17.31 -5.49 -2.04
CA GLU A 63 -17.21 -6.83 -2.61
C GLU A 63 -17.10 -6.83 -4.15
N LYS A 64 -17.83 -5.93 -4.83
CA LYS A 64 -17.77 -5.76 -6.29
C LYS A 64 -16.39 -5.32 -6.82
N ASN A 65 -15.53 -4.81 -5.93
CA ASN A 65 -14.17 -4.37 -6.22
C ASN A 65 -13.12 -5.40 -5.77
N ARG A 66 -13.54 -6.58 -5.27
CA ARG A 66 -12.64 -7.67 -4.84
C ARG A 66 -12.65 -8.83 -5.85
N PRO A 67 -11.48 -9.41 -6.18
CA PRO A 67 -10.15 -8.87 -5.92
C PRO A 67 -9.92 -7.54 -6.66
N LEU A 68 -8.90 -6.79 -6.23
CA LEU A 68 -8.44 -5.65 -7.00
C LEU A 68 -7.86 -6.19 -8.33
N LYS A 69 -8.60 -5.99 -9.42
CA LYS A 69 -8.32 -6.55 -10.75
C LYS A 69 -6.89 -6.29 -11.22
N ASP A 70 -6.37 -7.19 -12.05
CA ASP A 70 -5.07 -7.14 -12.71
C ASP A 70 -3.85 -7.15 -11.77
N ARG A 71 -4.06 -7.54 -10.50
CA ARG A 71 -3.03 -7.63 -9.47
C ARG A 71 -3.19 -8.89 -8.64
N ILE A 72 -2.08 -9.43 -8.15
CA ILE A 72 -2.08 -10.58 -7.25
C ILE A 72 -2.41 -10.10 -5.83
N ASN A 73 -3.64 -10.33 -5.35
CA ASN A 73 -4.10 -9.98 -4.01
C ASN A 73 -3.72 -11.06 -2.96
N ILE A 74 -2.91 -10.67 -1.97
CA ILE A 74 -2.46 -11.49 -0.84
C ILE A 74 -3.04 -10.89 0.46
N VAL A 75 -3.79 -11.70 1.21
CA VAL A 75 -4.38 -11.29 2.50
C VAL A 75 -3.54 -11.83 3.64
N LEU A 76 -3.25 -10.99 4.63
CA LEU A 76 -2.58 -11.36 5.87
C LEU A 76 -3.59 -11.61 6.98
N SER A 77 -3.56 -12.81 7.55
CA SER A 77 -4.33 -13.16 8.75
C SER A 77 -3.72 -14.35 9.48
N ARG A 78 -3.75 -14.28 10.81
CA ARG A 78 -3.37 -15.40 11.70
C ARG A 78 -4.57 -16.31 12.06
N GLU A 79 -5.79 -15.82 11.84
CA GLU A 79 -7.04 -16.46 12.28
C GLU A 79 -7.75 -17.19 11.14
N LEU A 80 -7.67 -16.67 9.93
CA LEU A 80 -8.27 -17.31 8.77
C LEU A 80 -7.55 -18.63 8.48
N LYS A 81 -8.34 -19.68 8.25
CA LYS A 81 -7.84 -21.00 7.89
C LYS A 81 -7.77 -21.21 6.38
N GLU A 82 -8.53 -20.41 5.63
CA GLU A 82 -8.67 -20.50 4.18
C GLU A 82 -8.59 -19.11 3.55
N THR A 83 -8.12 -19.06 2.31
CA THR A 83 -8.05 -17.84 1.52
C THR A 83 -9.45 -17.23 1.37
N PRO A 84 -9.66 -15.95 1.77
CA PRO A 84 -10.95 -15.28 1.59
C PRO A 84 -11.42 -15.34 0.14
N LYS A 85 -12.73 -15.49 -0.07
CA LYS A 85 -13.35 -15.51 -1.40
C LYS A 85 -12.84 -14.35 -2.26
N GLY A 86 -12.26 -14.68 -3.41
CA GLY A 86 -11.73 -13.72 -4.38
C GLY A 86 -10.26 -13.32 -4.18
N ALA A 87 -9.67 -13.50 -2.99
CA ALA A 87 -8.23 -13.34 -2.82
C ALA A 87 -7.47 -14.50 -3.49
N HIS A 88 -6.24 -14.27 -3.93
CA HIS A 88 -5.43 -15.33 -4.56
C HIS A 88 -4.65 -16.13 -3.51
N TYR A 89 -4.13 -15.46 -2.48
CA TYR A 89 -3.31 -16.10 -1.46
C TYR A 89 -3.63 -15.58 -0.04
N LEU A 90 -3.34 -16.44 0.93
CA LEU A 90 -3.39 -16.15 2.37
C LEU A 90 -2.02 -16.41 2.98
N SER A 91 -1.54 -15.49 3.81
CA SER A 91 -0.30 -15.65 4.57
C SER A 91 -0.48 -15.21 6.02
N LYS A 92 0.29 -15.79 6.95
CA LYS A 92 0.15 -15.51 8.40
C LYS A 92 0.91 -14.25 8.83
N SER A 93 1.90 -13.85 8.04
CA SER A 93 2.76 -12.69 8.29
C SER A 93 3.23 -12.07 6.97
N LEU A 94 3.85 -10.88 7.06
CA LEU A 94 4.52 -10.27 5.92
C LEU A 94 5.68 -11.14 5.43
N ASP A 95 6.47 -11.72 6.34
CA ASP A 95 7.59 -12.61 5.98
C ASP A 95 7.12 -13.83 5.19
N ASP A 96 6.06 -14.49 5.63
CA ASP A 96 5.49 -15.63 4.90
C ASP A 96 5.02 -15.22 3.49
N ALA A 97 4.44 -14.02 3.35
CA ALA A 97 4.02 -13.50 2.05
C ALA A 97 5.22 -13.21 1.14
N LEU A 98 6.33 -12.71 1.67
CA LEU A 98 7.55 -12.47 0.91
C LEU A 98 8.20 -13.79 0.47
N VAL A 99 8.24 -14.80 1.34
CA VAL A 99 8.70 -16.16 0.99
C VAL A 99 7.83 -16.76 -0.11
N LEU A 100 6.50 -16.64 0.01
CA LEU A 100 5.56 -17.07 -1.02
C LEU A 100 5.85 -16.40 -2.36
N LEU A 101 6.06 -15.08 -2.36
CA LEU A 101 6.38 -14.32 -3.57
C LEU A 101 7.71 -14.74 -4.22
N ASP A 102 8.65 -15.26 -3.43
CA ASP A 102 9.93 -15.81 -3.89
C ASP A 102 9.88 -17.26 -4.37
N SER A 103 8.73 -17.94 -4.23
CA SER A 103 8.52 -19.26 -4.82
C SER A 103 8.70 -19.24 -6.35
N PRO A 104 9.14 -20.34 -6.98
CA PRO A 104 9.32 -20.41 -8.43
C PRO A 104 8.07 -20.01 -9.22
N GLU A 105 6.89 -20.34 -8.70
CA GLU A 105 5.60 -20.02 -9.31
C GLU A 105 5.35 -18.51 -9.38
N LEU A 106 5.58 -17.78 -8.29
CA LEU A 106 5.24 -16.36 -8.21
C LEU A 106 6.39 -15.45 -8.63
N LYS A 107 7.63 -15.88 -8.48
CA LYS A 107 8.81 -15.10 -8.86
C LYS A 107 8.85 -14.76 -10.35
N SER A 108 8.30 -15.64 -11.20
CA SER A 108 8.18 -15.40 -12.65
C SER A 108 6.97 -14.53 -13.02
N LYS A 109 5.93 -14.48 -12.18
CA LYS A 109 4.67 -13.74 -12.42
C LYS A 109 4.65 -12.33 -11.83
N VAL A 110 5.42 -12.09 -10.75
CA VAL A 110 5.37 -10.84 -9.99
C VAL A 110 6.47 -9.88 -10.41
N ASP A 111 6.09 -8.64 -10.69
CA ASP A 111 6.99 -7.51 -10.88
C ASP A 111 7.19 -6.75 -9.54
N MET A 112 6.31 -5.80 -9.21
CA MET A 112 6.41 -5.02 -7.97
C MET A 112 5.55 -5.58 -6.82
N VAL A 113 6.00 -5.35 -5.59
CA VAL A 113 5.25 -5.67 -4.36
C VAL A 113 4.77 -4.38 -3.71
N TRP A 114 3.46 -4.31 -3.46
CA TRP A 114 2.77 -3.17 -2.87
C TRP A 114 2.11 -3.55 -1.56
N ILE A 115 2.46 -2.84 -0.50
CA ILE A 115 1.78 -2.87 0.79
C ILE A 115 0.65 -1.84 0.73
N VAL A 116 -0.59 -2.29 0.90
CA VAL A 116 -1.79 -1.42 0.80
C VAL A 116 -2.57 -1.35 2.12
N GLY A 117 -1.90 -1.71 3.21
CA GLY A 117 -2.34 -1.50 4.58
C GLY A 117 -2.88 -2.74 5.30
N GLY A 118 -3.41 -2.63 6.51
CA GLY A 118 -3.50 -1.42 7.33
C GLY A 118 -2.25 -1.19 8.19
N THR A 119 -2.42 -0.44 9.29
CA THR A 119 -1.35 0.02 10.21
C THR A 119 -0.31 -1.05 10.55
N SER A 120 -0.74 -2.24 10.98
CA SER A 120 0.18 -3.30 11.37
C SER A 120 1.02 -3.84 10.22
N VAL A 121 0.47 -3.86 9.00
CA VAL A 121 1.18 -4.32 7.80
C VAL A 121 2.15 -3.25 7.32
N TYR A 122 1.74 -1.97 7.34
CA TYR A 122 2.65 -0.85 7.05
C TYR A 122 3.83 -0.83 8.02
N LYS A 123 3.56 -0.95 9.33
CA LYS A 123 4.61 -0.98 10.36
C LYS A 123 5.59 -2.13 10.11
N ALA A 124 5.07 -3.35 9.92
CA ALA A 124 5.90 -4.52 9.64
C ALA A 124 6.76 -4.36 8.37
N ALA A 125 6.28 -3.66 7.35
CA ALA A 125 7.04 -3.37 6.14
C ALA A 125 8.13 -2.31 6.40
N MET A 126 7.78 -1.22 7.10
CA MET A 126 8.72 -0.13 7.41
C MET A 126 9.89 -0.57 8.28
N GLU A 127 9.68 -1.56 9.15
CA GLU A 127 10.71 -2.17 10.00
C GLU A 127 11.69 -3.07 9.23
N LYS A 128 11.41 -3.44 7.97
CA LYS A 128 12.31 -4.33 7.19
C LYS A 128 13.61 -3.61 6.79
N PRO A 129 14.77 -4.29 6.87
CA PRO A 129 16.05 -3.75 6.44
C PRO A 129 16.25 -3.92 4.91
N ILE A 130 15.25 -3.54 4.12
CA ILE A 130 15.28 -3.64 2.66
C ILE A 130 14.85 -2.31 2.05
N HIS A 131 15.14 -2.12 0.76
CA HIS A 131 14.71 -0.93 0.05
C HIS A 131 13.18 -0.78 0.11
N HIS A 132 12.72 0.38 0.57
CA HIS A 132 11.29 0.63 0.79
C HIS A 132 10.94 2.06 0.39
N ARG A 133 9.91 2.21 -0.46
CA ARG A 133 9.29 3.51 -0.76
C ARG A 133 7.92 3.65 -0.12
N LEU A 134 7.58 4.85 0.34
CA LEU A 134 6.24 5.19 0.82
C LEU A 134 5.62 6.21 -0.14
N PHE A 135 4.59 5.80 -0.86
CA PHE A 135 3.75 6.66 -1.68
C PHE A 135 2.60 7.15 -0.82
N VAL A 136 2.69 8.39 -0.37
CA VAL A 136 1.79 8.98 0.62
C VAL A 136 0.94 10.05 -0.04
N THR A 137 -0.36 9.81 -0.17
CA THR A 137 -1.32 10.88 -0.45
C THR A 137 -1.58 11.63 0.86
N ARG A 138 -1.11 12.88 0.95
CA ARG A 138 -1.40 13.78 2.08
C ARG A 138 -2.75 14.45 1.86
N ILE A 139 -3.78 14.00 2.57
CA ILE A 139 -5.06 14.70 2.63
C ILE A 139 -4.89 15.91 3.55
N LEU A 140 -5.01 17.12 3.00
CA LEU A 140 -4.74 18.40 3.68
C LEU A 140 -5.93 18.86 4.52
N LYS A 141 -6.49 17.92 5.28
CA LYS A 141 -7.62 18.13 6.19
C LYS A 141 -7.59 17.07 7.28
N GLU A 142 -7.99 17.46 8.49
CA GLU A 142 -8.19 16.52 9.60
C GLU A 142 -9.54 15.81 9.48
N PHE A 143 -9.54 14.53 9.82
CA PHE A 143 -10.74 13.70 9.92
C PHE A 143 -10.67 12.86 11.18
N GLU A 144 -11.81 12.67 11.85
CA GLU A 144 -11.90 11.76 12.98
C GLU A 144 -11.49 10.34 12.54
N SER A 145 -10.55 9.73 13.25
CA SER A 145 -9.94 8.46 12.88
C SER A 145 -9.71 7.59 14.11
N ASP A 146 -9.79 6.28 13.94
CA ASP A 146 -9.46 5.27 14.96
C ASP A 146 -8.24 4.42 14.57
N THR A 147 -7.82 4.53 13.32
CA THR A 147 -6.73 3.78 12.72
C THR A 147 -5.78 4.77 12.07
N PHE A 148 -4.50 4.70 12.44
CA PHE A 148 -3.49 5.69 12.06
C PHE A 148 -2.33 5.05 11.30
N PHE A 149 -1.72 5.79 10.38
CA PHE A 149 -0.48 5.38 9.74
C PHE A 149 0.69 5.53 10.73
N PRO A 150 1.71 4.63 10.71
CA PRO A 150 2.91 4.82 11.52
C PRO A 150 3.62 6.13 11.19
N GLU A 151 4.30 6.72 12.17
CA GLU A 151 5.14 7.91 11.94
C GLU A 151 6.25 7.61 10.93
N ILE A 152 6.52 8.56 10.04
CA ILE A 152 7.61 8.48 9.07
C ILE A 152 8.82 9.16 9.69
N ASP A 153 9.79 8.38 10.19
CA ASP A 153 11.04 8.95 10.71
C ASP A 153 11.87 9.52 9.56
N HIS A 154 12.09 10.84 9.57
CA HIS A 154 12.86 11.55 8.55
C HIS A 154 14.37 11.23 8.57
N LYS A 155 14.86 10.57 9.62
CA LYS A 155 16.21 9.99 9.65
C LYS A 155 16.30 8.77 8.74
N ASP A 156 15.23 7.97 8.71
CA ASP A 156 15.15 6.74 7.92
C ASP A 156 14.58 6.98 6.52
N TYR A 157 13.71 7.97 6.33
CA TYR A 157 12.99 8.21 5.08
C TYR A 157 13.21 9.64 4.58
N LYS A 158 13.73 9.75 3.36
CA LYS A 158 13.90 11.03 2.66
C LYS A 158 12.73 11.27 1.72
N LEU A 159 12.15 12.46 1.78
CA LEU A 159 11.17 12.91 0.79
C LEU A 159 11.89 13.16 -0.54
N LEU A 160 11.39 12.56 -1.61
CA LEU A 160 11.87 12.82 -2.96
C LEU A 160 11.22 14.10 -3.50
N THR A 161 12.01 14.93 -4.19
CA THR A 161 11.52 16.17 -4.82
C THR A 161 10.51 15.88 -5.93
N GLU A 162 10.74 14.80 -6.67
CA GLU A 162 9.87 14.31 -7.74
C GLU A 162 9.99 12.79 -7.87
N TYR A 163 8.98 12.16 -8.48
CA TYR A 163 9.02 10.75 -8.85
C TYR A 163 8.26 10.52 -10.17
N PRO A 164 8.80 9.74 -11.12
CA PRO A 164 8.15 9.52 -12.41
C PRO A 164 6.70 9.02 -12.28
N GLY A 165 5.76 9.71 -12.95
CA GLY A 165 4.34 9.35 -12.97
C GLY A 165 3.54 9.78 -11.72
N VAL A 166 4.15 10.53 -10.81
CA VAL A 166 3.53 11.11 -9.61
C VAL A 166 3.37 12.63 -9.80
N PRO A 167 2.13 13.17 -9.79
CA PRO A 167 1.91 14.62 -9.90
C PRO A 167 2.50 15.39 -8.71
N ALA A 168 3.16 16.52 -8.98
CA ALA A 168 3.73 17.39 -7.94
C ALA A 168 2.74 18.43 -7.39
N ASP A 169 1.74 18.81 -8.19
CA ASP A 169 0.78 19.85 -7.81
C ASP A 169 -0.23 19.38 -6.77
N ILE A 170 -0.81 20.33 -6.03
CA ILE A 170 -1.97 20.08 -5.17
C ILE A 170 -3.16 19.69 -6.05
N GLN A 171 -3.82 18.62 -5.66
CA GLN A 171 -5.07 18.14 -6.24
C GLN A 171 -6.24 18.57 -5.36
N GLU A 172 -7.42 18.69 -5.95
CA GLU A 172 -8.65 18.98 -5.20
C GLU A 172 -9.82 18.14 -5.74
N GLU A 173 -10.57 17.52 -4.84
CA GLU A 173 -11.81 16.82 -5.18
C GLU A 173 -12.82 17.00 -4.05
N ASN A 174 -14.05 17.38 -4.37
CA ASN A 174 -15.12 17.62 -3.39
C ASN A 174 -14.73 18.61 -2.27
N GLY A 175 -13.93 19.64 -2.58
CA GLY A 175 -13.44 20.62 -1.61
C GLY A 175 -12.41 20.06 -0.62
N ILE A 176 -11.81 18.90 -0.93
CA ILE A 176 -10.73 18.30 -0.14
C ILE A 176 -9.45 18.39 -0.98
N GLN A 177 -8.48 19.14 -0.48
CA GLN A 177 -7.16 19.24 -1.09
C GLN A 177 -6.26 18.10 -0.65
N TYR A 178 -5.44 17.59 -1.56
CA TYR A 178 -4.45 16.57 -1.28
C TYR A 178 -3.24 16.67 -2.22
N LYS A 179 -2.10 16.13 -1.81
CA LYS A 179 -0.90 16.03 -2.65
C LYS A 179 -0.27 14.65 -2.55
N PHE A 180 0.47 14.25 -3.57
CA PHE A 180 1.19 12.99 -3.59
C PHE A 180 2.64 13.21 -3.20
N GLU A 181 3.13 12.43 -2.25
CA GLU A 181 4.52 12.45 -1.80
C GLU A 181 5.12 11.06 -1.96
N VAL A 182 6.42 11.01 -2.28
CA VAL A 182 7.17 9.75 -2.30
C VAL A 182 8.34 9.88 -1.35
N TYR A 183 8.36 9.01 -0.34
CA TYR A 183 9.50 8.87 0.55
C TYR A 183 10.30 7.64 0.16
N GLU A 184 11.62 7.71 0.27
CA GLU A 184 12.51 6.59 0.05
C GLU A 184 13.34 6.34 1.30
N LYS A 185 13.37 5.07 1.74
CA LYS A 185 14.17 4.65 2.88
C LYS A 185 15.65 4.83 2.55
N ALA A 186 16.37 5.58 3.38
CA ALA A 186 17.82 5.68 3.32
C ALA A 186 18.41 4.31 3.63
N VAL A 187 18.87 3.60 2.61
CA VAL A 187 19.60 2.35 2.81
C VAL A 187 20.96 2.73 3.39
N VAL A 188 21.21 2.38 4.65
CA VAL A 188 22.56 2.45 5.22
C VAL A 188 23.42 1.50 4.41
N ALA A 189 24.38 2.03 3.67
CA ALA A 189 25.42 1.21 3.05
C ALA A 189 26.12 0.42 4.15
N GLN A 190 26.02 -0.91 4.10
CA GLN A 190 26.88 -1.80 4.89
C GLN A 190 28.28 -1.81 4.27
#